data_AF-A0AAV9DT62-F1
#
_entry.id   AF-A0AAV9DT62-F1
#
_cell.length_a   1.000
_cell.length_b   1.000
_cell.length_c   1.000
_cell.angle_alpha   90.00
_cell.angle_beta   90.00
_cell.angle_gamma   90.00
#
_symmetry.space_group_name_H-M   'P 1'
#
loop_
_entity.id
_entity.type
_entity.pdbx_description
1 polymer ?
#
loop_
_entity_poly.entity_id
_entity_poly.type
_entity_poly.pdbx_seq_one_letter_code
_entity_poly.pdbx_strand_id
1 'polypeptide(L)'
;MLKDITRSTRWDPIKRQRWLLREARKKERVKVLINMTEDAEHLAEEEVIERAKQLKNTGKGKYSIWRREYENPQSDSTLKLMKDQIMLAKVYASIALSKNQYDFYGSLRKQIKESQHAIGEANSDAELKNDASKKVKAMGDLLSSAKDKLYDCPLMAKKLRAMVQSAEENIRVVKRQSTFLLQLAAKVVTKPLHCLPLHLIVNYFLLEDSKRESQPDPKVLVDPSLYHYAIFSDNLLATSVVVNSIVLYVENAENHVFHIDTDKLNYPATMMWFLVNSPPHVTVHVENMDDFKWLNSSYCSVLHQLESARLKEYYFKADRPSTLSVANDQLKYRNPKYLSMLNHIRFYLPEIYPELDKILFLDDDIVVQEDLTPLWSIDM
;
A
#
# COMPACT_ATOMS: atom_id res chain seq x y z
N MET A 1 12.42 52.89 22.86
CA MET A 1 11.68 53.51 23.98
C MET A 1 11.82 52.63 25.23
N LEU A 2 12.97 52.65 25.89
CA LEU A 2 13.16 52.05 27.20
C LEU A 2 13.79 53.14 28.07
N LYS A 3 12.95 53.72 28.94
CA LYS A 3 13.36 54.77 29.88
C LYS A 3 14.29 54.16 30.91
N ASP A 4 15.46 54.79 31.05
CA ASP A 4 16.32 54.66 32.22
C ASP A 4 15.53 54.92 33.51
N ILE A 5 15.46 53.90 34.36
CA ILE A 5 15.08 54.06 35.76
C ILE A 5 16.33 53.76 36.58
N THR A 6 17.15 54.78 36.77
CA THR A 6 18.21 54.80 37.78
C THR A 6 17.58 54.85 39.17
N ARG A 7 17.14 53.71 39.69
CA ARG A 7 16.92 53.53 41.13
C ARG A 7 18.22 53.04 41.74
N SER A 8 18.92 53.94 42.44
CA SER A 8 19.97 53.60 43.39
C SER A 8 19.33 52.84 44.57
N THR A 9 19.14 51.53 44.41
CA THR A 9 18.90 50.63 45.53
C THR A 9 20.28 50.20 46.02
N ARG A 10 20.69 50.65 47.22
CA ARG A 10 21.86 50.10 47.91
C ARG A 10 21.49 48.65 48.28
N TRP A 11 21.91 47.70 47.45
CA TRP A 11 21.63 46.28 47.68
C TRP A 11 22.35 45.85 48.96
N ASP A 12 21.61 45.28 49.90
CA ASP A 12 22.15 44.55 51.04
C ASP A 12 23.22 43.54 50.53
N PRO A 13 24.43 43.49 51.12
CA PRO A 13 25.51 42.58 50.70
C PRO A 13 25.04 41.13 50.51
N ILE A 14 24.12 40.66 51.36
CA ILE A 14 23.57 39.30 51.29
C ILE A 14 22.65 39.16 50.07
N LYS A 15 21.85 40.18 49.74
CA LYS A 15 21.00 40.18 48.53
C LYS A 15 21.84 40.19 47.26
N ARG A 16 22.97 40.92 47.25
CA ARG A 16 23.91 40.96 46.11
C ARG A 16 24.59 39.60 45.90
N GLN A 17 25.05 38.95 46.98
CA GLN A 17 25.63 37.60 46.93
C GLN A 17 24.60 36.57 46.40
N ARG A 18 23.35 36.61 46.89
CA ARG A 18 22.27 35.72 46.41
C ARG A 18 21.93 35.94 44.94
N TRP A 19 22.00 37.18 44.46
CA TRP A 19 21.76 37.50 43.06
C TRP A 19 22.87 36.92 42.15
N LEU A 20 24.15 37.11 42.52
CA LEU A 20 25.28 36.53 41.78
C LEU A 20 25.21 35.00 41.71
N LEU A 21 24.87 34.33 42.83
CA LEU A 21 24.68 32.87 42.85
C LEU A 21 23.48 32.38 42.03
N ARG A 22 22.44 33.21 41.87
CA ARG A 22 21.31 32.90 40.98
C ARG A 22 21.69 33.05 39.52
N GLU A 23 22.47 34.08 39.20
CA GLU A 23 22.93 34.34 37.84
C GLU A 23 23.94 33.28 37.38
N ALA A 24 24.86 32.86 38.25
CA ALA A 24 25.77 31.73 38.01
C ALA A 24 25.00 30.42 37.74
N ARG A 25 24.00 30.09 38.57
CA ARG A 25 23.14 28.90 38.35
C ARG A 25 22.34 28.99 37.05
N LYS A 26 21.89 30.19 36.67
CA LYS A 26 21.18 30.41 35.40
C LYS A 26 22.12 30.17 34.21
N LYS A 27 23.35 30.68 34.26
CA LYS A 27 24.37 30.45 33.22
C LYS A 27 24.71 28.96 33.10
N GLU A 28 24.85 28.25 34.22
CA GLU A 28 25.14 26.81 34.21
C GLU A 28 24.00 25.99 33.59
N ARG A 29 22.74 26.30 33.96
CA ARG A 29 21.57 25.65 33.36
C ARG A 29 21.47 25.89 31.86
N VAL A 30 21.81 27.09 31.39
CA VAL A 30 21.82 27.41 29.96
C VAL A 30 22.89 26.59 29.23
N LYS A 31 24.08 26.43 29.81
CA LYS A 31 25.13 25.55 29.23
C LYS A 31 24.68 24.09 29.14
N VAL A 32 24.09 23.55 30.21
CA VAL A 32 23.56 22.17 30.21
C VAL A 32 22.48 22.00 29.14
N LEU A 33 21.56 22.96 29.01
CA LEU A 33 20.52 22.93 27.98
C LEU A 33 21.10 22.97 26.56
N ILE A 34 22.14 23.77 26.31
CA ILE A 34 22.81 23.84 25.01
C ILE A 34 23.50 22.50 24.68
N ASN A 35 24.26 21.92 25.62
CA ASN A 35 24.90 20.63 25.40
C ASN A 35 23.87 19.52 25.11
N MET A 36 22.75 19.48 25.87
CA MET A 36 21.68 18.51 25.61
C MET A 36 21.06 18.69 24.21
N THR A 37 20.98 19.92 23.69
CA THR A 37 20.50 20.15 22.31
C THR A 37 21.51 19.71 21.26
N GLU A 38 22.81 19.93 21.49
CA GLU A 38 23.87 19.47 20.58
C GLU A 38 23.94 17.94 20.54
N ASP A 39 23.87 17.27 21.70
CA ASP A 39 23.83 15.81 21.79
C ASP A 39 22.59 15.23 21.08
N ALA A 40 21.42 15.88 21.24
CA ALA A 40 20.20 15.47 20.55
C ALA A 40 20.29 15.66 19.02
N GLU A 41 20.94 16.73 18.54
CA GLU A 41 21.21 16.92 17.12
C GLU A 41 22.17 15.85 16.57
N HIS A 42 23.22 15.48 17.31
CA HIS A 42 24.18 14.46 16.91
C HIS A 42 23.54 13.05 16.85
N LEU A 43 22.69 12.71 17.84
CA LEU A 43 21.90 11.47 17.82
C LEU A 43 20.94 11.42 16.62
N ALA A 44 20.28 12.55 16.31
CA ALA A 44 19.42 12.64 15.14
C ALA A 44 20.21 12.51 13.82
N GLU A 45 21.46 12.99 13.78
CA GLU A 45 22.38 12.79 12.65
C GLU A 45 22.75 11.33 12.44
N GLU A 46 23.15 10.65 13.52
CA GLU A 46 23.48 9.23 13.48
C GLU A 46 22.27 8.39 13.04
N GLU A 47 21.08 8.67 13.56
CA GLU A 47 19.85 8.00 13.12
C GLU A 47 19.56 8.21 11.62
N VAL A 48 19.76 9.42 11.10
CA VAL A 48 19.56 9.73 9.68
C VAL A 48 20.60 9.00 8.82
N ILE A 49 21.86 8.98 9.24
CA ILE A 49 22.94 8.27 8.54
C ILE A 49 22.65 6.76 8.52
N GLU A 50 22.23 6.18 9.64
CA GLU A 50 21.86 4.76 9.69
C GLU A 50 20.61 4.46 8.85
N ARG A 51 19.60 5.32 8.86
CA ARG A 51 18.44 5.19 7.94
C ARG A 51 18.84 5.28 6.48
N ALA A 52 19.76 6.18 6.11
CA ALA A 52 20.26 6.32 4.75
C ALA A 52 21.09 5.09 4.32
N LYS A 53 21.89 4.51 5.23
CA LYS A 53 22.61 3.24 5.00
C LYS A 53 21.66 2.06 4.85
N GLN A 54 20.55 2.04 5.60
CA GLN A 54 19.48 1.04 5.46
C GLN A 54 18.66 1.22 4.18
N LEU A 55 18.67 2.42 3.60
CA LEU A 55 18.20 2.72 2.26
C LEU A 55 19.18 2.19 1.19
N LYS A 56 19.70 0.97 1.41
CA LYS A 56 20.37 0.21 0.38
C LYS A 56 19.37 -0.06 -0.74
N ASN A 57 19.57 0.61 -1.86
CA ASN A 57 18.97 0.31 -3.16
C ASN A 57 19.56 -1.00 -3.73
N THR A 58 19.83 -1.99 -2.88
CA THR A 58 20.27 -3.32 -3.30
C THR A 58 19.11 -4.01 -3.99
N GLY A 59 19.05 -3.82 -5.31
CA GLY A 59 18.63 -4.80 -6.31
C GLY A 59 17.51 -5.75 -5.92
N LYS A 60 16.27 -5.26 -5.86
CA LYS A 60 15.12 -6.04 -6.33
C LYS A 60 14.64 -5.35 -7.61
N GLY A 61 14.80 -6.04 -8.74
CA GLY A 61 14.75 -5.49 -10.11
C GLY A 61 13.69 -4.40 -10.31
N LYS A 62 14.06 -3.25 -10.89
CA LYS A 62 14.25 -3.11 -12.35
C LYS A 62 13.08 -3.75 -13.15
N TYR A 63 11.83 -3.54 -12.71
CA TYR A 63 10.64 -3.84 -13.49
C TYR A 63 9.90 -2.55 -13.84
N SER A 64 10.43 -1.83 -14.81
CA SER A 64 9.57 -1.17 -15.77
C SER A 64 10.02 -1.67 -17.13
N ILE A 65 9.17 -2.47 -17.79
CA ILE A 65 9.37 -3.02 -19.14
C ILE A 65 9.65 -1.87 -20.16
N TRP A 66 9.30 -0.64 -19.78
CA TRP A 66 9.53 0.61 -20.51
C TRP A 66 10.88 1.31 -20.24
N ARG A 67 11.71 0.80 -19.31
CA ARG A 67 13.10 1.26 -19.16
C ARG A 67 13.98 0.35 -19.99
N ARG A 68 14.43 0.83 -21.14
CA ARG A 68 15.68 0.30 -21.70
C ARG A 68 16.81 0.87 -20.87
N GLU A 69 17.46 -0.01 -20.12
CA GLU A 69 18.65 0.30 -19.33
C GLU A 69 19.79 0.67 -20.29
N TYR A 70 20.10 1.96 -20.38
CA TYR A 70 21.39 2.40 -20.90
C TYR A 70 22.20 2.94 -19.73
N GLU A 71 23.00 2.08 -19.11
CA GLU A 71 23.99 2.47 -18.10
C GLU A 71 25.25 2.97 -18.83
N ASN A 72 25.26 4.25 -19.21
CA ASN A 72 26.52 4.93 -19.54
C ASN A 72 26.88 5.91 -18.41
N PRO A 73 27.93 5.63 -17.62
CA PRO A 73 28.34 6.49 -16.50
C PRO A 73 28.75 7.92 -16.90
N GLN A 74 28.98 8.19 -18.19
CA GLN A 74 29.39 9.51 -18.69
C GLN A 74 28.37 10.23 -19.61
N SER A 75 27.25 9.64 -20.01
CA SER A 75 26.38 10.30 -21.01
C SER A 75 25.50 11.41 -20.46
N ASP A 76 25.10 11.35 -19.18
CA ASP A 76 24.08 12.25 -18.62
C ASP A 76 24.64 13.32 -17.66
N SER A 77 25.83 13.83 -17.98
CA SER A 77 26.53 14.81 -17.14
C SER A 77 25.77 16.14 -17.05
N THR A 78 25.08 16.53 -18.13
CA THR A 78 24.39 17.82 -18.23
C THR A 78 23.05 17.79 -17.49
N LEU A 79 22.25 16.74 -17.69
CA LEU A 79 20.98 16.53 -17.02
C LEU A 79 21.18 16.41 -15.51
N LYS A 80 22.21 15.67 -15.07
CA LYS A 80 22.57 15.56 -13.65
C LYS A 80 22.98 16.92 -13.08
N LEU A 81 23.85 17.65 -13.77
CA LEU A 81 24.27 18.99 -13.36
C LEU A 81 23.07 19.95 -13.25
N MET A 82 22.15 19.95 -14.21
CA MET A 82 20.95 20.78 -14.15
C MET A 82 20.07 20.44 -12.94
N LYS A 83 19.89 19.15 -12.63
CA LYS A 83 19.15 18.69 -11.45
C LYS A 83 19.82 19.15 -10.15
N ASP A 84 21.15 19.03 -10.06
CA ASP A 84 21.93 19.47 -8.90
C ASP A 84 21.87 20.99 -8.71
N GLN A 85 21.99 21.75 -9.80
CA GLN A 85 21.84 23.21 -9.77
C GLN A 85 20.44 23.63 -9.33
N ILE A 86 19.37 22.95 -9.78
CA ILE A 86 17.99 23.21 -9.32
C ILE A 86 17.86 22.94 -7.83
N MET A 87 18.44 21.86 -7.32
CA MET A 87 18.42 21.53 -5.89
C MET A 87 19.11 22.62 -5.07
N LEU A 88 20.31 23.03 -5.48
CA LEU A 88 21.06 24.10 -4.83
C LEU A 88 20.32 25.44 -4.91
N ALA A 89 19.69 25.75 -6.05
CA ALA A 89 18.89 26.97 -6.21
C ALA A 89 17.67 26.99 -5.28
N LYS A 90 17.01 25.84 -5.05
CA LYS A 90 15.91 25.72 -4.08
C LYS A 90 16.38 26.02 -2.65
N VAL A 91 17.57 25.56 -2.28
CA VAL A 91 18.18 25.86 -0.97
C VAL A 91 18.42 27.36 -0.84
N TYR A 92 19.12 27.97 -1.79
CA TYR A 92 19.38 29.42 -1.76
C TYR A 92 18.10 30.25 -1.81
N ALA A 93 17.08 29.82 -2.54
CA ALA A 93 15.79 30.50 -2.55
C ALA A 93 15.13 30.46 -1.16
N SER A 94 15.16 29.33 -0.46
CA SER A 94 14.66 29.25 0.92
C SER A 94 15.45 30.16 1.87
N ILE A 95 16.77 30.28 1.70
CA ILE A 95 17.61 31.16 2.51
C ILE A 95 17.33 32.63 2.19
N ALA A 96 17.26 33.00 0.92
CA ALA A 96 16.93 34.35 0.47
C ALA A 96 15.58 34.81 1.05
N LEU A 97 14.58 33.93 1.04
CA LEU A 97 13.27 34.20 1.64
C LEU A 97 13.39 34.47 3.15
N SER A 98 14.19 33.68 3.88
CA SER A 98 14.39 33.88 5.33
C SER A 98 15.17 35.15 5.68
N LYS A 99 16.00 35.65 4.75
CA LYS A 99 16.77 36.89 4.91
C LYS A 99 16.06 38.12 4.30
N ASN A 100 14.79 37.99 3.91
CA ASN A 100 14.00 39.05 3.24
C ASN A 100 14.61 39.59 1.93
N GLN A 101 15.40 38.79 1.22
CA GLN A 101 15.97 39.15 -0.08
C GLN A 101 15.03 38.68 -1.21
N TYR A 102 13.91 39.38 -1.38
CA TYR A 102 12.85 38.98 -2.31
C TYR A 102 13.26 39.02 -3.78
N ASP A 103 14.11 39.96 -4.18
CA ASP A 103 14.61 40.06 -5.56
C ASP A 103 15.42 38.83 -5.97
N PHE A 104 16.26 38.36 -5.03
CA PHE A 104 17.10 37.20 -5.21
C PHE A 104 16.28 35.91 -5.21
N TYR A 105 15.30 35.82 -4.31
CA TYR A 105 14.31 34.74 -4.29
C TYR A 105 13.52 34.66 -5.62
N GLY A 106 13.03 35.80 -6.12
CA GLY A 106 12.30 35.88 -7.38
C GLY A 106 13.13 35.43 -8.57
N SER A 107 14.39 35.89 -8.64
CA SER A 107 15.34 35.51 -9.69
C SER A 107 15.64 34.00 -9.68
N LEU A 108 15.90 33.43 -8.50
CA LEU A 108 16.13 31.99 -8.34
C LEU A 108 14.89 31.17 -8.72
N ARG A 109 13.69 31.60 -8.27
CA ARG A 109 12.44 30.89 -8.59
C ARG A 109 12.13 30.94 -10.09
N LYS A 110 12.42 32.05 -10.76
CA LYS A 110 12.29 32.17 -12.21
C LYS A 110 13.23 31.20 -12.94
N GLN A 111 14.52 31.21 -12.58
CA GLN A 111 15.49 30.30 -13.19
C GLN A 111 15.19 28.82 -12.91
N ILE A 112 14.68 28.48 -11.71
CA ILE A 112 14.24 27.11 -11.41
C ILE A 112 13.16 26.65 -12.39
N LYS A 113 12.13 27.48 -12.63
CA LYS A 113 11.05 27.15 -13.57
C LYS A 113 11.56 27.00 -15.00
N GLU A 114 12.42 27.90 -15.44
CA GLU A 114 13.00 27.86 -16.79
C GLU A 114 13.86 26.61 -17.00
N SER A 115 14.71 26.24 -16.03
CA SER A 115 15.53 25.03 -16.09
C SER A 115 14.67 23.76 -16.00
N GLN A 116 13.61 23.74 -15.18
CA GLN A 116 12.67 22.61 -15.13
C GLN A 116 11.92 22.44 -16.46
N HIS A 117 11.51 23.52 -17.11
CA HIS A 117 10.86 23.47 -18.42
C HIS A 117 11.82 23.04 -19.55
N ALA A 118 13.10 23.37 -19.42
CA ALA A 118 14.15 22.91 -20.33
C ALA A 118 14.42 21.40 -20.20
N ILE A 119 14.32 20.85 -18.98
CA ILE A 119 14.42 19.41 -18.72
C ILE A 119 13.16 18.66 -19.19
N GLY A 120 11.96 19.15 -18.87
CA GLY A 120 10.71 18.47 -19.23
C GLY A 120 10.66 17.04 -18.68
N GLU A 121 10.43 16.07 -19.58
CA GLU A 121 10.41 14.63 -19.28
C GLU A 121 11.72 13.92 -19.67
N ALA A 122 12.78 14.68 -19.98
CA ALA A 122 14.06 14.12 -20.44
C ALA A 122 14.68 13.19 -19.39
N ASN A 123 15.00 11.97 -19.82
CA ASN A 123 15.64 10.94 -19.02
C ASN A 123 17.13 10.77 -19.36
N SER A 124 17.59 11.35 -20.47
CA SER A 124 18.98 11.35 -20.93
C SER A 124 19.40 12.72 -21.48
N ASP A 125 20.70 12.98 -21.60
CA ASP A 125 21.21 14.23 -22.20
C ASP A 125 20.77 14.41 -23.66
N ALA A 126 20.52 13.31 -24.40
CA ALA A 126 20.05 13.34 -25.78
C ALA A 126 18.61 13.87 -25.93
N GLU A 127 17.81 13.79 -24.86
CA GLU A 127 16.43 14.27 -24.83
C GLU A 127 16.31 15.74 -24.38
N LEU A 128 17.43 16.37 -23.99
CA LEU A 128 17.45 17.76 -23.57
C LEU A 128 17.18 18.70 -24.74
N LYS A 129 16.41 19.76 -24.48
CA LYS A 129 16.21 20.84 -25.46
C LYS A 129 17.54 21.54 -25.75
N ASN A 130 17.72 22.01 -26.99
CA ASN A 130 18.93 22.73 -27.45
C ASN A 130 19.35 23.91 -26.56
N ASP A 131 18.42 24.51 -25.80
CA ASP A 131 18.71 25.60 -24.86
C ASP A 131 19.22 25.18 -23.48
N ALA A 132 19.34 23.87 -23.20
CA ALA A 132 19.77 23.35 -21.90
C ALA A 132 21.14 23.91 -21.46
N SER A 133 22.12 23.97 -22.37
CA SER A 133 23.44 24.53 -22.09
C SER A 133 23.39 26.01 -21.66
N LYS A 134 22.51 26.82 -22.28
CA LYS A 134 22.31 28.22 -21.89
C LYS A 134 21.69 28.32 -20.49
N LYS A 135 20.73 27.44 -20.17
CA LYS A 135 20.10 27.41 -18.85
C LYS A 135 21.06 26.96 -17.74
N VAL A 136 21.94 26.00 -18.02
CA VAL A 136 23.02 25.59 -17.10
C VAL A 136 23.91 26.78 -16.75
N LYS A 137 24.34 27.54 -17.76
CA LYS A 137 25.20 28.73 -17.56
C LYS A 137 24.47 29.81 -16.76
N ALA A 138 23.26 30.20 -17.17
CA ALA A 138 22.47 31.22 -16.49
C ALA A 138 22.19 30.87 -15.02
N MET A 139 21.88 29.60 -14.74
CA MET A 139 21.73 29.11 -13.37
C MET A 139 23.06 29.14 -12.60
N GLY A 140 24.16 28.75 -13.23
CA GLY A 140 25.51 28.78 -12.63
C GLY A 140 25.96 30.18 -12.21
N ASP A 141 25.72 31.19 -13.05
CA ASP A 141 26.05 32.59 -12.76
C ASP A 141 25.23 33.13 -11.58
N LEU A 142 23.93 32.79 -11.55
CA LEU A 142 23.04 33.18 -10.47
C LEU A 142 23.39 32.48 -9.16
N LEU A 143 23.76 31.19 -9.21
CA LEU A 143 24.19 30.42 -8.05
C LEU A 143 25.51 30.92 -7.48
N SER A 144 26.46 31.31 -8.34
CA SER A 144 27.72 31.93 -7.91
C SER A 144 27.44 33.23 -7.13
N SER A 145 26.58 34.08 -7.69
CA SER A 145 26.13 35.30 -7.02
C SER A 145 25.38 35.03 -5.71
N ALA A 146 24.61 33.93 -5.65
CA ALA A 146 23.89 33.50 -4.45
C ALA A 146 24.86 33.08 -3.36
N LYS A 147 25.88 32.30 -3.73
CA LYS A 147 26.90 31.80 -2.82
C LYS A 147 27.61 32.95 -2.12
N ASP A 148 28.03 33.97 -2.85
CA ASP A 148 28.78 35.09 -2.25
C ASP A 148 27.96 35.87 -1.20
N LYS A 149 26.62 35.92 -1.36
CA LYS A 149 25.73 36.72 -0.49
C LYS A 149 25.02 35.91 0.60
N LEU A 150 24.75 34.63 0.34
CA LEU A 150 23.83 33.81 1.14
C LEU A 150 24.50 32.58 1.74
N TYR A 151 25.75 32.27 1.39
CA TYR A 151 26.41 31.05 1.87
C TYR A 151 26.66 31.09 3.37
N ASP A 152 26.09 30.10 4.04
CA ASP A 152 26.27 29.81 5.45
C ASP A 152 26.22 28.28 5.57
N CYS A 153 27.37 27.67 5.89
CA CYS A 153 27.55 26.22 5.81
C CYS A 153 26.62 25.47 6.77
N PRO A 154 26.52 25.82 8.07
CA PRO A 154 25.51 25.26 8.98
C PRO A 154 24.07 25.38 8.47
N LEU A 155 23.69 26.55 7.95
CA LEU A 155 22.33 26.77 7.46
C LEU A 155 22.03 25.93 6.20
N MET A 156 22.99 25.85 5.28
CA MET A 156 22.92 25.03 4.07
C MET A 156 22.78 23.54 4.41
N ALA A 157 23.62 23.04 5.33
CA ALA A 157 23.56 21.65 5.78
C ALA A 157 22.20 21.33 6.40
N LYS A 158 21.68 22.19 7.27
CA LYS A 158 20.34 22.03 7.88
C LYS A 158 19.23 22.01 6.84
N LYS A 159 19.29 22.89 5.83
CA LYS A 159 18.29 22.95 4.75
C LYS A 159 18.34 21.73 3.83
N LEU A 160 19.53 21.31 3.42
CA LEU A 160 19.73 20.11 2.61
C LEU A 160 19.24 18.86 3.36
N ARG A 161 19.54 18.74 4.66
CA ARG A 161 19.05 17.64 5.51
C ARG A 161 17.53 17.58 5.56
N ALA A 162 16.86 18.72 5.77
CA ALA A 162 15.40 18.78 5.76
C ALA A 162 14.81 18.39 4.39
N MET A 163 15.48 18.78 3.29
CA MET A 163 15.08 18.37 1.94
C MET A 163 15.24 16.87 1.70
N VAL A 164 16.33 16.26 2.19
CA VAL A 164 16.54 14.80 2.12
C VAL A 164 15.44 14.07 2.87
N GLN A 165 15.18 14.45 4.13
CA GLN A 165 14.11 13.84 4.93
C GLN A 165 12.73 13.96 4.26
N SER A 166 12.42 15.12 3.69
CA SER A 166 11.17 15.32 2.93
C SER A 166 11.11 14.44 1.67
N ALA A 167 12.23 14.31 0.94
CA ALA A 167 12.30 13.46 -0.24
C ALA A 167 12.16 11.97 0.11
N GLU A 168 12.77 11.51 1.21
CA GLU A 168 12.62 10.16 1.72
C GLU A 168 11.16 9.84 2.07
N GLU A 169 10.46 10.75 2.75
CA GLU A 169 9.04 10.54 3.08
C GLU A 169 8.17 10.51 1.83
N ASN A 170 8.42 11.38 0.85
CA ASN A 170 7.72 11.34 -0.43
C ASN A 170 7.95 10.00 -1.17
N ILE A 171 9.18 9.49 -1.17
CA ILE A 171 9.50 8.18 -1.76
C ILE A 171 8.74 7.06 -1.03
N ARG A 172 8.65 7.12 0.30
CA ARG A 172 7.85 6.15 1.07
C ARG A 172 6.40 6.18 0.65
N VAL A 173 5.77 7.36 0.60
CA VAL A 173 4.37 7.51 0.19
C VAL A 173 4.13 6.94 -1.21
N VAL A 174 4.97 7.30 -2.19
CA VAL A 174 4.86 6.79 -3.57
C VAL A 174 5.07 5.28 -3.62
N LYS A 175 6.01 4.73 -2.84
CA LYS A 175 6.23 3.28 -2.75
C LYS A 175 5.01 2.56 -2.17
N ARG A 176 4.38 3.11 -1.11
CA ARG A 176 3.13 2.57 -0.55
C ARG A 176 2.01 2.56 -1.60
N GLN A 177 1.83 3.67 -2.33
CA GLN A 177 0.84 3.75 -3.41
C GLN A 177 1.13 2.74 -4.52
N SER A 178 2.38 2.61 -4.96
CA SER A 178 2.77 1.64 -5.98
C SER A 178 2.50 0.20 -5.54
N THR A 179 2.84 -0.17 -4.30
CA THR A 179 2.53 -1.50 -3.77
C THR A 179 1.04 -1.77 -3.70
N PHE A 180 0.23 -0.78 -3.31
CA PHE A 180 -1.22 -0.89 -3.28
C PHE A 180 -1.81 -1.08 -4.69
N LEU A 181 -1.37 -0.27 -5.65
CA LEU A 181 -1.84 -0.39 -7.04
C LEU A 181 -1.44 -1.72 -7.68
N LEU A 182 -0.26 -2.26 -7.36
CA LEU A 182 0.16 -3.58 -7.83
C LEU A 182 -0.73 -4.68 -7.25
N GLN A 183 -1.05 -4.61 -5.96
CA GLN A 183 -1.97 -5.56 -5.33
C GLN A 183 -3.39 -5.46 -5.91
N LEU A 184 -3.85 -4.24 -6.19
CA LEU A 184 -5.15 -4.02 -6.83
C LEU A 184 -5.16 -4.59 -8.25
N ALA A 185 -4.15 -4.30 -9.06
CA ALA A 185 -4.05 -4.78 -10.43
C ALA A 185 -3.98 -6.31 -10.52
N ALA A 186 -3.39 -6.98 -9.53
CA ALA A 186 -3.36 -8.45 -9.45
C ALA A 186 -4.73 -9.09 -9.17
N LYS A 187 -5.71 -8.31 -8.69
CA LYS A 187 -7.06 -8.78 -8.34
C LYS A 187 -8.14 -8.31 -9.30
N VAL A 188 -7.97 -7.12 -9.86
CA VAL A 188 -9.02 -6.48 -10.66
C VAL A 188 -9.11 -7.16 -12.03
N VAL A 189 -10.31 -7.60 -12.36
CA VAL A 189 -10.66 -8.10 -13.70
C VAL A 189 -10.84 -6.91 -14.64
N THR A 190 -10.71 -7.12 -15.96
CA THR A 190 -10.95 -6.05 -16.95
C THR A 190 -12.30 -5.37 -16.71
N LYS A 191 -12.39 -4.06 -16.99
CA LYS A 191 -13.59 -3.25 -16.68
C LYS A 191 -14.92 -3.91 -17.10
N PRO A 192 -15.07 -4.50 -18.31
CA PRO A 192 -16.32 -5.14 -18.69
C PRO A 192 -16.71 -6.31 -17.79
N LEU A 193 -15.74 -7.15 -17.40
CA LEU A 193 -15.97 -8.29 -16.51
C LEU A 193 -16.28 -7.84 -15.08
N HIS A 194 -15.73 -6.70 -14.63
CA HIS A 194 -16.10 -6.10 -13.36
C HIS A 194 -17.53 -5.54 -13.33
N CYS A 195 -18.03 -5.01 -14.46
CA CYS A 195 -19.39 -4.49 -14.55
C CYS A 195 -20.45 -5.59 -14.44
N LEU A 196 -20.18 -6.82 -14.90
CA LEU A 196 -21.16 -7.90 -14.88
C LEU A 196 -21.70 -8.21 -13.47
N PRO A 197 -20.87 -8.49 -12.44
CA PRO A 197 -21.34 -8.65 -11.07
C PRO A 197 -22.16 -7.45 -10.57
N LEU A 198 -21.74 -6.21 -10.89
CA LEU A 198 -22.47 -5.00 -10.49
C LEU A 198 -23.88 -4.96 -11.08
N HIS A 199 -24.03 -5.29 -12.37
CA HIS A 199 -25.33 -5.38 -13.02
C HIS A 199 -26.20 -6.48 -12.41
N LEU A 200 -25.61 -7.65 -12.11
CA LEU A 200 -26.32 -8.76 -11.46
C LEU A 200 -26.79 -8.40 -10.06
N ILE A 201 -25.98 -7.70 -9.26
CA ILE A 201 -26.36 -7.21 -7.93
C ILE A 201 -27.56 -6.26 -8.04
N VAL A 202 -27.54 -5.32 -8.99
CA VAL A 202 -28.67 -4.41 -9.23
C VAL A 202 -29.93 -5.20 -9.58
N ASN A 203 -29.82 -6.16 -10.50
CA ASN A 203 -30.96 -7.00 -10.90
C ASN A 203 -31.49 -7.85 -9.73
N TYR A 204 -30.60 -8.39 -8.88
CA TYR A 204 -30.98 -9.14 -7.70
C TYR A 204 -31.89 -8.32 -6.77
N PHE A 205 -31.49 -7.10 -6.44
CA PHE A 205 -32.28 -6.23 -5.55
C PHE A 205 -33.54 -5.67 -6.21
N LEU A 206 -33.67 -5.74 -7.53
CA LEU A 206 -34.88 -5.38 -8.26
C LEU A 206 -35.89 -6.53 -8.37
N LEU A 207 -35.48 -7.79 -8.09
CA LEU A 207 -36.40 -8.93 -8.10
C LEU A 207 -37.44 -8.81 -6.99
N GLU A 208 -38.61 -9.42 -7.19
CA GLU A 208 -39.62 -9.61 -6.14
C GLU A 208 -39.08 -10.52 -5.01
N ASP A 209 -39.49 -10.27 -3.76
CA ASP A 209 -39.03 -11.05 -2.61
C ASP A 209 -39.30 -12.56 -2.78
N SER A 210 -40.44 -12.93 -3.36
CA SER A 210 -40.83 -14.32 -3.63
C SER A 210 -39.85 -15.07 -4.54
N LYS A 211 -39.19 -14.37 -5.47
CA LYS A 211 -38.17 -14.95 -6.35
C LYS A 211 -36.77 -14.91 -5.75
N ARG A 212 -36.54 -14.06 -4.75
CA ARG A 212 -35.27 -14.04 -3.99
C ARG A 212 -35.23 -15.16 -2.95
N GLU A 213 -36.39 -15.55 -2.44
CA GLU A 213 -36.56 -16.63 -1.46
C GLU A 213 -36.75 -18.02 -2.11
N SER A 214 -36.75 -18.13 -3.45
CA SER A 214 -36.88 -19.42 -4.12
C SER A 214 -35.57 -20.22 -3.98
N GLN A 215 -35.45 -20.92 -2.86
CA GLN A 215 -34.38 -21.88 -2.62
C GLN A 215 -34.78 -23.28 -3.10
N PRO A 216 -33.80 -24.14 -3.45
CA PRO A 216 -34.06 -25.56 -3.70
C PRO A 216 -34.73 -26.23 -2.50
N ASP A 217 -35.42 -27.35 -2.72
CA ASP A 217 -36.01 -28.13 -1.62
C ASP A 217 -34.91 -28.54 -0.63
N PRO A 218 -35.01 -28.15 0.66
CA PRO A 218 -34.02 -28.49 1.68
C PRO A 218 -33.70 -29.98 1.74
N LYS A 219 -34.66 -30.85 1.39
CA LYS A 219 -34.45 -32.30 1.38
C LYS A 219 -33.44 -32.75 0.33
N VAL A 220 -33.43 -32.11 -0.84
CA VAL A 220 -32.47 -32.40 -1.92
C VAL A 220 -31.06 -31.96 -1.53
N LEU A 221 -30.95 -30.89 -0.74
CA LEU A 221 -29.66 -30.34 -0.32
C LEU A 221 -28.88 -31.26 0.64
N VAL A 222 -29.59 -32.16 1.33
CA VAL A 222 -29.04 -33.06 2.35
C VAL A 222 -29.19 -34.55 2.00
N ASP A 223 -29.66 -34.88 0.80
CA ASP A 223 -29.91 -36.27 0.40
C ASP A 223 -28.59 -37.01 0.09
N PRO A 224 -28.14 -37.96 0.95
CA PRO A 224 -26.85 -38.62 0.76
C PRO A 224 -26.79 -39.53 -0.48
N SER A 225 -27.93 -39.78 -1.14
CA SER A 225 -27.97 -40.54 -2.40
C SER A 225 -27.55 -39.72 -3.63
N LEU A 226 -27.41 -38.40 -3.49
CA LEU A 226 -27.04 -37.49 -4.57
C LEU A 226 -25.53 -37.16 -4.57
N TYR A 227 -25.04 -36.64 -5.69
CA TYR A 227 -23.66 -36.21 -5.86
C TYR A 227 -23.50 -34.74 -5.45
N HIS A 228 -22.97 -34.52 -4.25
CA HIS A 228 -22.78 -33.18 -3.68
C HIS A 228 -21.38 -32.61 -3.94
N TYR A 229 -21.35 -31.41 -4.51
CA TYR A 229 -20.13 -30.66 -4.77
C TYR A 229 -20.10 -29.39 -3.93
N ALA A 230 -18.97 -29.08 -3.30
CA ALA A 230 -18.74 -27.82 -2.58
C ALA A 230 -17.78 -26.92 -3.37
N ILE A 231 -18.18 -25.68 -3.66
CA ILE A 231 -17.36 -24.68 -4.34
C ILE A 231 -17.35 -23.40 -3.52
N PHE A 232 -16.19 -23.01 -3.00
CA PHE A 232 -16.06 -21.84 -2.12
C PHE A 232 -15.30 -20.72 -2.85
N SER A 233 -15.98 -19.65 -3.28
CA SER A 233 -15.37 -18.65 -4.16
C SER A 233 -16.03 -17.27 -4.14
N ASP A 234 -15.22 -16.22 -4.33
CA ASP A 234 -15.63 -14.84 -4.60
C ASP A 234 -15.62 -14.49 -6.11
N ASN A 235 -15.35 -15.49 -6.97
CA ASN A 235 -15.22 -15.32 -8.40
C ASN A 235 -16.36 -16.01 -9.17
N LEU A 236 -17.43 -15.25 -9.40
CA LEU A 236 -18.63 -15.68 -10.12
C LEU A 236 -18.33 -16.42 -11.43
N LEU A 237 -17.41 -15.89 -12.25
CA LEU A 237 -17.13 -16.45 -13.57
C LEU A 237 -16.42 -17.80 -13.44
N ALA A 238 -15.45 -17.90 -12.55
CA ALA A 238 -14.73 -19.13 -12.27
C ALA A 238 -15.68 -20.23 -11.78
N THR A 239 -16.52 -19.92 -10.79
CA THR A 239 -17.57 -20.83 -10.30
C THR A 239 -18.51 -21.28 -11.41
N SER A 240 -18.96 -20.37 -12.28
CA SER A 240 -19.83 -20.73 -13.40
C SER A 240 -19.17 -21.70 -14.39
N VAL A 241 -17.85 -21.57 -14.60
CA VAL A 241 -17.08 -22.45 -15.46
C VAL A 241 -16.94 -23.84 -14.84
N VAL A 242 -16.64 -23.92 -13.54
CA VAL A 242 -16.55 -25.21 -12.82
C VAL A 242 -17.87 -25.98 -12.92
N VAL A 243 -18.99 -25.35 -12.56
CA VAL A 243 -20.32 -25.96 -12.63
C VAL A 243 -20.64 -26.42 -14.06
N ASN A 244 -20.51 -25.54 -15.05
CA ASN A 244 -20.80 -25.90 -16.44
C ASN A 244 -19.88 -27.01 -16.96
N SER A 245 -18.60 -27.01 -16.56
CA SER A 245 -17.67 -28.05 -16.99
C SER A 245 -18.09 -29.44 -16.50
N ILE A 246 -18.64 -29.56 -15.30
CA ILE A 246 -19.14 -30.84 -14.78
C ILE A 246 -20.44 -31.22 -15.48
N VAL A 247 -21.37 -30.27 -15.60
CA VAL A 247 -22.68 -30.52 -16.22
C VAL A 247 -22.56 -30.99 -17.67
N LEU A 248 -21.49 -30.61 -18.37
CA LEU A 248 -21.22 -31.05 -19.73
C LEU A 248 -20.86 -32.54 -19.87
N TYR A 249 -20.32 -33.17 -18.83
CA TYR A 249 -19.84 -34.57 -18.88
C TYR A 249 -20.71 -35.57 -18.11
N VAL A 250 -21.69 -35.11 -17.35
CA VAL A 250 -22.58 -35.98 -16.56
C VAL A 250 -23.81 -36.39 -17.36
N GLU A 251 -24.21 -37.66 -17.25
CA GLU A 251 -25.39 -38.18 -17.96
C GLU A 251 -26.70 -37.82 -17.25
N ASN A 252 -26.74 -37.93 -15.92
CA ASN A 252 -27.95 -37.73 -15.10
C ASN A 252 -27.83 -36.48 -14.24
N ALA A 253 -27.95 -35.31 -14.87
CA ALA A 253 -27.77 -34.00 -14.24
C ALA A 253 -28.63 -33.77 -12.97
N GLU A 254 -29.81 -34.42 -12.89
CA GLU A 254 -30.75 -34.35 -11.74
C GLU A 254 -30.15 -34.89 -10.45
N ASN A 255 -29.14 -35.76 -10.53
CA ASN A 255 -28.49 -36.33 -9.38
C ASN A 255 -27.36 -35.45 -8.81
N HIS A 256 -27.07 -34.30 -9.43
CA HIS A 256 -25.95 -33.44 -9.05
C HIS A 256 -26.44 -32.19 -8.31
N VAL A 257 -25.82 -31.95 -7.15
CA VAL A 257 -26.12 -30.82 -6.27
C VAL A 257 -24.84 -30.00 -6.07
N PHE A 258 -24.86 -28.75 -6.50
CA PHE A 258 -23.75 -27.81 -6.31
C PHE A 258 -24.06 -26.88 -5.16
N HIS A 259 -23.26 -26.95 -4.10
CA HIS A 259 -23.26 -26.00 -3.01
C HIS A 259 -22.16 -24.97 -3.23
N ILE A 260 -22.56 -23.71 -3.38
CA ILE A 260 -21.68 -22.59 -3.69
C ILE A 260 -21.68 -21.64 -2.50
N ASP A 261 -20.58 -21.63 -1.75
CA ASP A 261 -20.38 -20.67 -0.67
C ASP A 261 -19.62 -19.45 -1.16
N THR A 262 -20.17 -18.28 -0.86
CA THR A 262 -19.55 -17.01 -1.20
C THR A 262 -19.68 -16.00 -0.05
N ASP A 263 -19.01 -14.87 -0.17
CA ASP A 263 -19.11 -13.80 0.83
C ASP A 263 -20.36 -12.93 0.61
N LYS A 264 -20.72 -12.15 1.62
CA LYS A 264 -21.86 -11.24 1.56
C LYS A 264 -21.84 -10.25 0.38
N LEU A 265 -20.66 -9.89 -0.13
CA LEU A 265 -20.53 -8.91 -1.21
C LEU A 265 -20.84 -9.54 -2.57
N ASN A 266 -20.45 -10.80 -2.77
CA ASN A 266 -20.62 -11.52 -4.02
C ASN A 266 -21.92 -12.33 -4.07
N TYR A 267 -22.51 -12.66 -2.92
CA TYR A 267 -23.76 -13.42 -2.80
C TYR A 267 -24.89 -12.95 -3.74
N PRO A 268 -25.25 -11.64 -3.79
CA PRO A 268 -26.34 -11.19 -4.67
C PRO A 268 -26.03 -11.42 -6.16
N ALA A 269 -24.75 -11.25 -6.57
CA ALA A 269 -24.34 -11.47 -7.95
C ALA A 269 -24.41 -12.96 -8.31
N THR A 270 -23.90 -13.82 -7.43
CA THR A 270 -23.87 -15.27 -7.59
C THR A 270 -25.28 -15.85 -7.63
N MET A 271 -26.14 -15.45 -6.70
CA MET A 271 -27.57 -15.81 -6.71
C MET A 271 -28.22 -15.43 -8.03
N MET A 272 -28.10 -14.16 -8.46
CA MET A 272 -28.73 -13.70 -9.69
C MET A 272 -28.21 -14.42 -10.93
N TRP A 273 -26.91 -14.73 -10.98
CA TRP A 273 -26.33 -15.45 -12.10
C TRP A 273 -26.98 -16.82 -12.28
N PHE A 274 -27.05 -17.62 -11.22
CA PHE A 274 -27.65 -18.95 -11.30
C PHE A 274 -29.17 -18.89 -11.45
N LEU A 275 -29.86 -17.87 -10.93
CA LEU A 275 -31.29 -17.68 -11.23
C LEU A 275 -31.57 -17.48 -12.74
N VAL A 276 -30.67 -16.82 -13.47
CA VAL A 276 -30.85 -16.52 -14.90
C VAL A 276 -30.16 -17.54 -15.82
N ASN A 277 -29.07 -18.14 -15.36
CA ASN A 277 -28.20 -19.03 -16.13
C ASN A 277 -28.01 -20.39 -15.47
N SER A 278 -28.99 -20.87 -14.71
CA SER A 278 -28.95 -22.20 -14.11
C SER A 278 -28.81 -23.27 -15.20
N PRO A 279 -27.83 -24.19 -15.06
CA PRO A 279 -27.75 -25.35 -15.93
C PRO A 279 -29.04 -26.17 -15.87
N PRO A 280 -29.47 -26.78 -16.98
CA PRO A 280 -30.71 -27.51 -17.02
C PRO A 280 -30.63 -28.75 -16.13
N HIS A 281 -31.71 -29.02 -15.38
CA HIS A 281 -31.87 -30.22 -14.55
C HIS A 281 -30.85 -30.40 -13.42
N VAL A 282 -30.18 -29.34 -12.97
CA VAL A 282 -29.18 -29.40 -11.88
C VAL A 282 -29.66 -28.59 -10.69
N THR A 283 -29.39 -29.07 -9.48
CA THR A 283 -29.63 -28.29 -8.27
C THR A 283 -28.41 -27.45 -7.95
N VAL A 284 -28.57 -26.12 -7.97
CA VAL A 284 -27.54 -25.18 -7.52
C VAL A 284 -28.06 -24.44 -6.30
N HIS A 285 -27.31 -24.56 -5.20
CA HIS A 285 -27.54 -23.87 -3.96
C HIS A 285 -26.42 -22.87 -3.72
N VAL A 286 -26.76 -21.62 -3.43
CA VAL A 286 -25.78 -20.58 -3.13
C VAL A 286 -26.03 -20.11 -1.72
N GLU A 287 -25.00 -20.16 -0.89
CA GLU A 287 -25.03 -19.73 0.50
C GLU A 287 -24.09 -18.55 0.73
N ASN A 288 -24.46 -17.73 1.70
CA ASN A 288 -23.64 -16.64 2.20
C ASN A 288 -22.94 -17.11 3.47
N MET A 289 -21.62 -17.24 3.39
CA MET A 289 -20.77 -17.67 4.50
C MET A 289 -20.92 -16.77 5.75
N ASP A 290 -21.23 -15.48 5.57
CA ASP A 290 -21.44 -14.56 6.70
C ASP A 290 -22.70 -14.88 7.53
N ASP A 291 -23.61 -15.72 7.02
CA ASP A 291 -24.81 -16.17 7.74
C ASP A 291 -24.55 -17.39 8.65
N PHE A 292 -23.36 -18.00 8.57
CA PHE A 292 -22.93 -19.08 9.45
C PHE A 292 -22.73 -18.60 10.89
N LYS A 293 -23.74 -18.82 11.73
CA LYS A 293 -23.72 -18.40 13.15
C LYS A 293 -22.55 -18.98 13.96
N TRP A 294 -22.07 -20.17 13.57
CA TRP A 294 -20.93 -20.83 14.22
C TRP A 294 -19.58 -20.22 13.79
N LEU A 295 -19.52 -19.55 12.64
CA LEU A 295 -18.30 -18.98 12.08
C LEU A 295 -17.98 -17.64 12.77
N ASN A 296 -17.32 -17.73 13.92
CA ASN A 296 -16.90 -16.57 14.70
C ASN A 296 -15.43 -16.72 15.18
N SER A 297 -14.86 -15.66 15.74
CA SER A 297 -13.46 -15.66 16.19
C SER A 297 -13.16 -16.56 17.38
N SER A 298 -14.17 -17.00 18.14
CA SER A 298 -13.96 -17.98 19.21
C SER A 298 -13.77 -19.40 18.68
N TYR A 299 -14.34 -19.69 17.51
CA TYR A 299 -14.32 -21.02 16.90
C TYR A 299 -13.26 -21.13 15.79
N CYS A 300 -13.15 -20.11 14.94
CA CYS A 300 -12.18 -20.10 13.84
C CYS A 300 -10.88 -19.38 14.23
N SER A 301 -9.79 -20.16 14.32
CA SER A 301 -8.46 -19.64 14.66
C SER A 301 -7.95 -18.56 13.69
N VAL A 302 -8.36 -18.63 12.42
CA VAL A 302 -7.99 -17.63 11.41
C VAL A 302 -8.74 -16.31 11.63
N LEU A 303 -10.04 -16.34 11.96
CA LEU A 303 -10.79 -15.13 12.33
C LEU A 303 -10.20 -14.48 13.58
N HIS A 304 -9.86 -15.28 14.59
CA HIS A 304 -9.16 -14.79 15.77
C HIS A 304 -7.83 -14.09 15.43
N GLN A 305 -7.05 -14.66 14.52
CA GLN A 305 -5.80 -14.07 14.07
C GLN A 305 -6.02 -12.79 13.24
N LEU A 306 -7.02 -12.78 12.36
CA LEU A 306 -7.41 -11.60 11.55
C LEU A 306 -7.89 -10.44 12.40
N GLU A 307 -8.56 -10.70 13.52
CA GLU A 307 -9.00 -9.68 14.47
C GLU A 307 -7.82 -9.00 15.18
N SER A 308 -6.67 -9.69 15.30
CA SER A 308 -5.51 -9.16 15.99
C SER A 308 -4.96 -7.89 15.34
N ALA A 309 -4.80 -6.84 16.15
CA ALA A 309 -4.23 -5.57 15.71
C ALA A 309 -2.83 -5.74 15.07
N ARG A 310 -2.06 -6.73 15.56
CA ARG A 310 -0.72 -7.06 15.08
C ARG A 310 -0.70 -7.65 13.67
N LEU A 311 -1.67 -8.51 13.30
CA LEU A 311 -1.78 -8.99 11.91
C LEU A 311 -2.36 -7.92 11.00
N LYS A 312 -3.38 -7.17 11.43
CA LYS A 312 -3.87 -6.02 10.66
C LYS A 312 -2.72 -5.06 10.35
N GLU A 313 -1.85 -4.81 11.32
CA GLU A 313 -0.66 -4.02 11.11
C GLU A 313 0.36 -4.70 10.18
N TYR A 314 0.61 -6.00 10.31
CA TYR A 314 1.55 -6.74 9.47
C TYR A 314 1.14 -6.81 7.98
N TYR A 315 -0.15 -7.02 7.72
CA TYR A 315 -0.71 -7.16 6.36
C TYR A 315 -1.03 -5.80 5.72
N PHE A 316 -1.49 -4.81 6.50
CA PHE A 316 -1.97 -3.53 5.98
C PHE A 316 -1.03 -2.33 6.24
N LYS A 317 0.01 -2.42 7.10
CA LYS A 317 1.07 -1.39 7.13
C LYS A 317 2.13 -1.67 6.08
N ALA A 318 2.20 -0.76 5.11
CA ALA A 318 3.25 -0.72 4.09
C ALA A 318 4.61 -0.16 4.61
N ASP A 319 4.83 -0.16 5.93
CA ASP A 319 5.77 0.74 6.59
C ASP A 319 6.98 0.13 7.30
N ARG A 320 7.31 -1.13 7.02
CA ARG A 320 8.57 -1.70 7.49
C ARG A 320 9.68 -1.50 6.45
N PRO A 321 10.64 -0.56 6.67
CA PRO A 321 11.99 -0.81 6.21
C PRO A 321 12.44 -2.13 6.86
N SER A 322 13.07 -2.98 6.07
CA SER A 322 13.53 -4.31 6.47
C SER A 322 14.59 -4.21 7.58
N THR A 323 14.16 -4.20 8.84
CA THR A 323 15.00 -4.45 10.03
C THR A 323 14.83 -5.86 10.55
N LEU A 324 14.47 -6.80 9.68
CA LEU A 324 14.60 -8.23 9.94
C LEU A 324 15.52 -8.76 8.86
N SER A 325 16.55 -9.44 9.36
CA SER A 325 17.62 -10.13 8.66
C SER A 325 17.18 -10.83 7.38
N VAL A 326 18.17 -11.09 6.54
CA VAL A 326 18.21 -11.82 5.27
C VAL A 326 17.67 -13.27 5.36
N ALA A 327 16.89 -13.61 6.38
CA ALA A 327 16.24 -14.90 6.56
C ALA A 327 14.76 -14.69 6.93
N ASN A 328 13.91 -14.47 5.93
CA ASN A 328 12.57 -15.07 5.91
C ASN A 328 11.91 -14.89 4.54
N ASP A 329 11.69 -16.03 3.89
CA ASP A 329 10.88 -16.28 2.70
C ASP A 329 9.38 -15.98 2.90
N GLN A 330 9.03 -14.97 3.69
CA GLN A 330 7.65 -14.64 4.04
C GLN A 330 7.04 -13.53 3.16
N LEU A 331 7.58 -13.31 1.96
CA LEU A 331 6.85 -12.60 0.91
C LEU A 331 5.56 -13.37 0.50
N LYS A 332 5.52 -14.69 0.72
CA LYS A 332 4.32 -15.52 0.48
C LYS A 332 3.12 -15.10 1.35
N TYR A 333 3.35 -14.65 2.58
CA TYR A 333 2.31 -14.23 3.53
C TYR A 333 1.91 -12.75 3.39
N ARG A 334 2.12 -12.13 2.23
CA ARG A 334 1.47 -10.86 1.87
C ARG A 334 0.38 -11.03 0.83
N ASN A 335 0.14 -12.26 0.38
CA ASN A 335 -0.97 -12.54 -0.52
C ASN A 335 -2.28 -12.49 0.28
N PRO A 336 -3.16 -11.52 0.02
CA PRO A 336 -4.45 -11.43 0.71
C PRO A 336 -5.36 -12.64 0.46
N LYS A 337 -5.06 -13.54 -0.49
CA LYS A 337 -5.73 -14.85 -0.58
C LYS A 337 -5.60 -15.67 0.71
N TYR A 338 -4.49 -15.55 1.46
CA TYR A 338 -4.34 -16.22 2.76
C TYR A 338 -5.20 -15.61 3.88
N LEU A 339 -5.81 -14.45 3.64
CA LEU A 339 -6.77 -13.81 4.54
C LEU A 339 -8.23 -14.03 4.09
N SER A 340 -8.44 -14.60 2.90
CA SER A 340 -9.79 -14.89 2.43
C SER A 340 -10.37 -16.01 3.27
N MET A 341 -11.46 -15.71 3.99
CA MET A 341 -12.16 -16.69 4.80
C MET A 341 -12.72 -17.85 3.97
N LEU A 342 -13.09 -17.60 2.71
CA LEU A 342 -13.52 -18.64 1.76
C LEU A 342 -12.48 -19.75 1.58
N ASN A 343 -11.18 -19.41 1.63
CA ASN A 343 -10.10 -20.40 1.54
C ASN A 343 -9.91 -21.22 2.82
N HIS A 344 -10.47 -20.78 3.95
CA HIS A 344 -10.31 -21.43 5.25
C HIS A 344 -11.54 -22.23 5.65
N ILE A 345 -12.73 -21.87 5.16
CA ILE A 345 -13.96 -22.61 5.46
C ILE A 345 -13.97 -24.03 4.88
N ARG A 346 -13.14 -24.36 3.88
CA ARG A 346 -12.94 -25.75 3.39
C ARG A 346 -12.51 -26.74 4.46
N PHE A 347 -11.90 -26.28 5.54
CA PHE A 347 -11.55 -27.16 6.67
C PHE A 347 -12.75 -27.48 7.56
N TYR A 348 -13.86 -26.79 7.38
CA TYR A 348 -15.09 -26.92 8.16
C TYR A 348 -16.23 -27.52 7.33
N LEU A 349 -15.91 -28.27 6.27
CA LEU A 349 -16.91 -28.99 5.45
C LEU A 349 -17.84 -29.87 6.31
N PRO A 350 -17.36 -30.62 7.32
CA PRO A 350 -18.24 -31.38 8.20
C PRO A 350 -19.21 -30.52 9.01
N GLU A 351 -18.81 -29.31 9.39
CA GLU A 351 -19.65 -28.36 10.11
C GLU A 351 -20.66 -27.65 9.19
N ILE A 352 -20.30 -27.46 7.92
CA ILE A 352 -21.18 -26.86 6.90
C ILE A 352 -22.22 -27.88 6.43
N TYR A 353 -21.81 -29.12 6.14
CA TYR A 353 -22.67 -30.19 5.62
C TYR A 353 -22.64 -31.45 6.51
N PRO A 354 -23.14 -31.37 7.75
CA PRO A 354 -23.06 -32.48 8.71
C PRO A 354 -23.92 -33.70 8.36
N GLU A 355 -24.91 -33.54 7.48
CA GLU A 355 -25.86 -34.60 7.10
C GLU A 355 -25.38 -35.44 5.91
N LEU A 356 -24.30 -35.04 5.25
CA LEU A 356 -23.78 -35.72 4.06
C LEU A 356 -22.65 -36.69 4.41
N ASP A 357 -22.77 -37.93 3.94
CA ASP A 357 -21.73 -38.96 4.13
C ASP A 357 -20.49 -38.69 3.27
N LYS A 358 -20.67 -38.13 2.06
CA LYS A 358 -19.60 -37.77 1.12
C LYS A 358 -19.91 -36.47 0.41
N ILE A 359 -18.91 -35.61 0.27
CA ILE A 359 -18.97 -34.38 -0.51
C ILE A 359 -17.64 -34.16 -1.22
N LEU A 360 -17.69 -33.70 -2.48
CA LEU A 360 -16.49 -33.40 -3.26
C LEU A 360 -16.23 -31.89 -3.26
N PHE A 361 -15.15 -31.46 -2.64
CA PHE A 361 -14.69 -30.07 -2.71
C PHE A 361 -13.99 -29.80 -4.04
N LEU A 362 -14.34 -28.68 -4.66
CA LEU A 362 -13.78 -28.20 -5.92
C LEU A 362 -13.26 -26.77 -5.75
N ASP A 363 -12.01 -26.54 -6.15
CA ASP A 363 -11.46 -25.19 -6.21
C ASP A 363 -12.07 -24.42 -7.39
N ASP A 364 -12.01 -23.09 -7.37
CA ASP A 364 -12.62 -22.27 -8.42
C ASP A 364 -11.77 -22.18 -9.71
N ASP A 365 -10.48 -22.53 -9.63
CA ASP A 365 -9.52 -22.45 -10.73
C ASP A 365 -9.34 -23.76 -11.50
N ILE A 366 -10.36 -24.63 -11.48
CA ILE A 366 -10.37 -25.92 -12.20
C ILE A 366 -11.33 -25.92 -13.38
N VAL A 367 -11.10 -26.85 -14.31
CA VAL A 367 -12.05 -27.20 -15.37
C VAL A 367 -12.10 -28.72 -15.45
N VAL A 368 -13.29 -29.28 -15.30
CA VAL A 368 -13.51 -30.72 -15.35
C VAL A 368 -13.66 -31.16 -16.79
N GLN A 369 -13.01 -32.27 -17.15
CA GLN A 369 -12.97 -32.80 -18.53
C GLN A 369 -13.57 -34.20 -18.66
N GLU A 370 -13.98 -34.82 -17.55
CA GLU A 370 -14.56 -36.16 -17.49
C GLU A 370 -15.57 -36.25 -16.34
N ASP A 371 -16.41 -37.28 -16.34
CA ASP A 371 -17.36 -37.50 -15.26
C ASP A 371 -16.64 -37.80 -13.92
N LEU A 372 -17.02 -37.05 -12.88
CA LEU A 372 -16.48 -37.17 -11.52
C LEU A 372 -17.26 -38.16 -10.65
N THR A 373 -18.42 -38.66 -11.08
CA THR A 373 -19.22 -39.63 -10.29
C THR A 373 -18.42 -40.86 -9.82
N PRO A 374 -17.42 -41.41 -10.56
CA PRO A 374 -16.65 -42.56 -10.07
C PRO A 374 -15.90 -42.30 -8.76
N LEU A 375 -15.64 -41.03 -8.41
CA LEU A 375 -14.97 -40.66 -7.16
C LEU A 375 -15.79 -41.05 -5.92
N TRP A 376 -17.13 -41.12 -6.02
CA TRP A 376 -17.99 -41.54 -4.91
C TRP A 376 -17.90 -43.03 -4.59
N SER A 377 -17.48 -43.85 -5.57
CA SER A 377 -17.30 -45.30 -5.39
C SER A 377 -15.97 -45.67 -4.75
N ILE A 378 -15.07 -44.70 -4.52
CA ILE A 378 -13.80 -44.94 -3.84
C ILE A 378 -14.06 -45.21 -2.35
N ASP A 379 -13.44 -46.28 -1.85
CA ASP A 379 -13.36 -46.63 -0.42
C ASP A 379 -12.32 -45.72 0.25
N MET A 380 -12.76 -44.88 1.20
CA MET A 380 -11.96 -43.81 1.82
C MET A 380 -11.42 -44.17 3.20
#